data_AF-A0A4P7L5P5-F1
#
_entry.id   AF-A0A4P7L5P5-F1
#
_cell.length_a   1.000
_cell.length_b   1.000
_cell.length_c   1.000
_cell.angle_alpha   90.00
_cell.angle_beta   90.00
_cell.angle_gamma   90.00
#
_symmetry.space_group_name_H-M   'P 1'
#
loop_
_entity.id
_entity.type
_entity.pdbx_description
1 polymer ?
#
loop_
_entity_poly.entity_id
_entity_poly.type
_entity_poly.pdbx_seq_one_letter_code
_entity_poly.pdbx_strand_id
1 'polypeptide(L)'
;MKIALAQIDTVLGNKRKNLLKIENLCSKAAKENVDIICFPELARIIALKGADIIFLPSAWHKEAKDIWTINCASRALENGIHLAAVNRCGKEENLHFFGGSQLIGARGQTLKLANYNSEELIFCEVDFNEQSKTRLEIPYLRHRRTDIYSIEYTDKNEY
;
A
#
# COMPACT_ATOMS: atom_id res chain seq x y z
N MET A 1 -10.02 -20.36 -3.35
CA MET A 1 -9.48 -19.02 -3.07
C MET A 1 -10.23 -18.41 -1.89
N LYS A 2 -9.61 -18.38 -0.71
CA LYS A 2 -10.12 -17.80 0.54
C LYS A 2 -9.28 -16.55 0.85
N ILE A 3 -9.92 -15.39 0.84
CA ILE A 3 -9.27 -14.07 1.06
C ILE A 3 -9.65 -13.59 2.46
N ALA A 4 -8.66 -13.11 3.23
CA ALA A 4 -8.91 -12.44 4.51
C ALA A 4 -8.48 -10.97 4.45
N LEU A 5 -9.33 -10.11 5.01
CA LEU A 5 -9.00 -8.71 5.27
C LEU A 5 -8.56 -8.60 6.72
N ALA A 6 -7.41 -7.99 6.95
CA ALA A 6 -6.87 -7.84 8.29
C ALA A 6 -6.72 -6.36 8.61
N GLN A 7 -7.46 -5.91 9.61
CA GLN A 7 -7.37 -4.56 10.14
C GLN A 7 -6.49 -4.57 11.37
N ILE A 8 -5.48 -3.69 11.42
CA ILE A 8 -4.62 -3.52 12.60
C ILE A 8 -4.51 -2.06 13.02
N ASP A 9 -4.53 -1.85 14.33
CA ASP A 9 -4.03 -0.62 14.95
C ASP A 9 -2.49 -0.64 14.89
N THR A 10 -1.88 0.32 14.21
CA THR A 10 -0.42 0.42 14.04
C THR A 10 0.18 1.36 15.07
N VAL A 11 1.30 0.97 15.67
CA VAL A 11 2.09 1.80 16.60
C VAL A 11 3.22 2.49 15.84
N LEU A 12 3.14 3.81 15.70
CA LEU A 12 4.11 4.59 14.93
C LEU A 12 5.53 4.44 15.51
N GLY A 13 6.54 4.30 14.63
CA GLY A 13 7.95 4.14 15.01
C GLY A 13 8.32 2.76 15.60
N ASN A 14 7.34 1.96 16.03
CA ASN A 14 7.60 0.65 16.65
C ASN A 14 7.44 -0.52 15.66
N LYS A 15 8.45 -0.70 14.81
CA LYS A 15 8.49 -1.76 13.79
C LYS A 15 8.23 -3.16 14.38
N ARG A 16 8.84 -3.48 15.52
CA ARG A 16 8.73 -4.81 16.16
C ARG A 16 7.30 -5.11 16.59
N LYS A 17 6.63 -4.16 17.23
CA LYS A 17 5.24 -4.34 17.70
C LYS A 17 4.26 -4.47 16.54
N ASN A 18 4.46 -3.72 15.46
CA ASN A 18 3.64 -3.85 14.25
C ASN A 18 3.87 -5.19 13.56
N LEU A 19 5.12 -5.65 13.47
CA LEU A 19 5.45 -6.97 12.93
C LEU A 19 4.78 -8.09 13.74
N LEU A 20 4.83 -8.04 15.08
CA LEU A 20 4.17 -9.04 15.92
C LEU A 20 2.64 -9.08 15.71
N LYS A 21 1.99 -7.92 15.52
CA LYS A 21 0.56 -7.85 15.20
C LYS A 21 0.27 -8.49 13.84
N ILE A 22 1.10 -8.22 12.84
CA ILE A 22 0.99 -8.80 11.50
C ILE A 22 1.23 -10.31 11.55
N GLU A 23 2.31 -10.78 12.19
CA GLU A 23 2.63 -12.20 12.34
C GLU A 23 1.50 -12.99 12.99
N ASN A 24 0.89 -12.44 14.05
CA ASN A 24 -0.24 -13.09 14.71
C ASN A 24 -1.45 -13.24 13.78
N LEU A 25 -1.74 -12.22 12.96
CA LEU A 25 -2.86 -12.29 12.01
C LEU A 25 -2.55 -13.18 10.82
N CYS A 26 -1.33 -13.15 10.29
CA CYS A 26 -0.86 -14.10 9.29
C CYS A 26 -0.95 -15.54 9.81
N SER A 27 -0.55 -15.79 11.06
CA SER A 27 -0.63 -17.12 11.69
C SER A 27 -2.07 -17.61 11.83
N LYS A 28 -3.01 -16.73 12.18
CA LYS A 28 -4.44 -17.05 12.21
C LYS A 28 -4.99 -17.34 10.81
N ALA A 29 -4.63 -16.51 9.83
CA ALA A 29 -5.04 -16.69 8.44
C ALA A 29 -4.52 -18.01 7.85
N ALA A 30 -3.26 -18.37 8.15
CA ALA A 30 -2.67 -19.64 7.74
C ALA A 30 -3.41 -20.86 8.33
N LYS A 31 -3.77 -20.83 9.62
CA LYS A 31 -4.59 -21.89 10.26
C LYS A 31 -5.96 -22.05 9.59
N GLU A 32 -6.48 -20.96 9.05
CA GLU A 32 -7.75 -20.93 8.34
C GLU A 32 -7.64 -21.27 6.84
N ASN A 33 -6.45 -21.66 6.35
CA ASN A 33 -6.16 -21.89 4.93
C ASN A 33 -6.52 -20.70 4.04
N VAL A 34 -6.22 -19.48 4.50
CA VAL A 34 -6.36 -18.24 3.72
C VAL A 34 -5.21 -18.13 2.74
N ASP A 35 -5.54 -17.85 1.48
CA ASP A 35 -4.57 -17.69 0.39
C ASP A 35 -3.88 -16.30 0.42
N ILE A 36 -4.60 -15.26 0.87
CA ILE A 36 -4.14 -13.85 0.85
C ILE A 36 -4.62 -13.09 2.09
N ILE A 37 -3.71 -12.36 2.75
CA ILE A 37 -4.01 -11.39 3.83
C ILE A 37 -3.56 -9.98 3.45
N CYS A 38 -4.47 -9.00 3.55
CA CYS A 38 -4.25 -7.61 3.14
C CYS A 38 -4.49 -6.62 4.29
N PHE A 39 -3.65 -5.59 4.38
CA PHE A 39 -3.77 -4.46 5.33
C PHE A 39 -3.91 -3.13 4.56
N PRO A 40 -5.12 -2.75 4.11
CA PRO A 40 -5.35 -1.49 3.41
C PRO A 40 -5.20 -0.26 4.32
N GLU A 41 -5.42 -0.41 5.63
CA GLU A 41 -5.55 0.68 6.59
C GLU A 41 -4.25 1.46 6.78
N LEU A 42 -3.10 0.84 6.53
CA LEU A 42 -1.81 1.53 6.62
C LEU A 42 -1.74 2.72 5.65
N ALA A 43 -2.16 2.53 4.40
CA ALA A 43 -2.18 3.60 3.42
C ALA A 43 -3.18 4.70 3.81
N ARG A 44 -4.35 4.30 4.29
CA ARG A 44 -5.40 5.21 4.76
C ARG A 44 -4.98 6.05 5.95
N ILE A 45 -4.37 5.45 6.97
CA ILE A 45 -3.93 6.16 8.18
C ILE A 45 -2.87 7.20 7.81
N ILE A 46 -1.89 6.82 7.00
CA ILE A 46 -0.81 7.72 6.59
C ILE A 46 -1.37 8.89 5.75
N ALA A 47 -2.29 8.62 4.83
CA ALA A 47 -2.97 9.67 4.06
C ALA A 47 -3.81 10.62 4.95
N LEU A 48 -4.54 10.09 5.94
CA LEU A 48 -5.29 10.91 6.89
C LEU A 48 -4.41 11.77 7.79
N LYS A 49 -3.14 11.38 8.00
CA LYS A 49 -2.12 12.20 8.67
C LYS A 49 -1.53 13.29 7.77
N GLY A 50 -2.04 13.45 6.55
CA GLY A 50 -1.62 14.50 5.61
C GLY A 50 -0.52 14.10 4.64
N ALA A 51 -0.23 12.81 4.48
CA ALA A 51 0.75 12.38 3.50
C ALA A 51 0.24 12.57 2.06
N ASP A 52 1.06 13.20 1.23
CA ASP A 52 0.79 13.35 -0.21
C ASP A 52 1.40 12.25 -1.07
N ILE A 53 2.39 11.54 -0.54
CA ILE A 53 3.02 10.40 -1.20
C ILE A 53 3.33 9.29 -0.19
N ILE A 54 3.14 8.04 -0.61
CA ILE A 54 3.59 6.85 0.14
C ILE A 54 4.64 6.10 -0.67
N PHE A 55 5.71 5.69 -0.01
CA PHE A 55 6.71 4.77 -0.56
C PHE A 55 6.40 3.34 -0.12
N LEU A 56 6.30 2.43 -1.08
CA LEU A 56 5.99 1.02 -0.87
C LEU A 56 7.17 0.15 -1.35
N PRO A 57 8.21 -0.04 -0.53
CA PRO A 57 9.26 -1.01 -0.81
C PRO A 57 8.73 -2.44 -0.67
N SER A 58 9.03 -3.30 -1.63
CA SER A 58 8.42 -4.62 -1.73
C SER A 58 9.24 -5.64 -2.54
N ALA A 59 8.84 -6.91 -2.46
CA ALA A 59 9.43 -8.02 -3.20
C ALA A 59 8.33 -8.99 -3.67
N TRP A 60 7.48 -8.53 -4.58
CA TRP A 60 6.42 -9.32 -5.20
C TRP A 60 6.98 -10.26 -6.27
N HIS A 61 6.61 -11.52 -6.18
CA HIS A 61 6.96 -12.56 -7.15
C HIS A 61 6.05 -12.49 -8.40
N LYS A 62 6.50 -13.07 -9.51
CA LYS A 62 5.89 -12.93 -10.84
C LYS A 62 4.41 -13.33 -10.90
N GLU A 63 3.99 -14.30 -10.09
CA GLU A 63 2.63 -14.83 -10.07
C GLU A 63 1.61 -13.83 -9.51
N ALA A 64 2.07 -12.80 -8.79
CA ALA A 64 1.21 -11.80 -8.17
C ALA A 64 1.29 -10.43 -8.88
N LYS A 65 1.73 -10.41 -10.14
CA LYS A 65 1.91 -9.18 -10.95
C LYS A 65 0.59 -8.46 -11.26
N ASP A 66 -0.48 -9.22 -11.48
CA ASP A 66 -1.84 -8.70 -11.63
C ASP A 66 -2.31 -8.02 -10.34
N ILE A 67 -2.10 -8.67 -9.19
CA ILE A 67 -2.44 -8.15 -7.86
C ILE A 67 -1.63 -6.88 -7.56
N TRP A 68 -0.33 -6.86 -7.87
CA TRP A 68 0.53 -5.68 -7.72
C TRP A 68 -0.05 -4.46 -8.43
N THR A 69 -0.47 -4.64 -9.68
CA THR A 69 -0.99 -3.56 -10.52
C THR A 69 -2.28 -3.00 -9.92
N ILE A 70 -3.22 -3.87 -9.55
CA ILE A 70 -4.50 -3.48 -8.95
C ILE A 70 -4.30 -2.83 -7.58
N ASN A 71 -3.47 -3.43 -6.72
CA ASN A 71 -3.26 -2.97 -5.35
C ASN A 71 -2.62 -1.58 -5.31
N CYS A 72 -1.60 -1.34 -6.14
CA CYS A 72 -0.92 -0.05 -6.21
C CYS A 72 -1.85 1.05 -6.72
N ALA A 73 -2.60 0.79 -7.80
CA ALA A 73 -3.56 1.74 -8.35
C ALA A 73 -4.67 2.06 -7.34
N SER A 74 -5.25 1.03 -6.72
CA SER A 74 -6.32 1.18 -5.72
C SER A 74 -5.86 2.01 -4.52
N ARG A 75 -4.66 1.74 -3.98
CA ARG A 75 -4.12 2.45 -2.82
C ARG A 75 -3.90 3.94 -3.09
N ALA A 76 -3.40 4.29 -4.28
CA ALA A 76 -3.22 5.68 -4.68
C ALA A 76 -4.58 6.38 -4.82
N LEU A 77 -5.51 5.75 -5.55
CA LEU A 77 -6.84 6.29 -5.84
C LEU A 77 -7.70 6.49 -4.59
N GLU A 78 -7.86 5.46 -3.76
CA GLU A 78 -8.79 5.48 -2.61
C GLU A 78 -8.35 6.46 -1.50
N ASN A 79 -7.08 6.86 -1.53
CA ASN A 79 -6.49 7.79 -0.58
C ASN A 79 -6.19 9.16 -1.21
N GLY A 80 -6.37 9.32 -2.52
CA GLY A 80 -6.04 10.54 -3.24
C GLY A 80 -4.58 10.95 -3.07
N ILE A 81 -3.65 9.99 -3.06
CA ILE A 81 -2.21 10.21 -2.85
C ILE A 81 -1.41 9.72 -4.06
N HIS A 82 -0.16 10.16 -4.16
CA HIS A 82 0.81 9.47 -5.00
C HIS A 82 1.34 8.21 -4.30
N LEU A 83 1.70 7.19 -5.07
CA LEU A 83 2.33 5.98 -4.55
C LEU A 83 3.61 5.68 -5.34
N ALA A 84 4.74 5.61 -4.65
CA ALA A 84 6.01 5.17 -5.19
C ALA A 84 6.23 3.70 -4.80
N ALA A 85 5.81 2.79 -5.67
CA ALA A 85 5.87 1.37 -5.43
C ALA A 85 7.18 0.81 -6.00
N VAL A 86 8.06 0.33 -5.11
CA VAL A 86 9.38 -0.21 -5.48
C VAL A 86 9.33 -1.72 -5.31
N ASN A 87 9.65 -2.45 -6.36
CA ASN A 87 9.68 -3.90 -6.34
C ASN A 87 11.06 -4.42 -6.75
N ARG A 88 11.47 -5.52 -6.10
CA ARG A 88 12.69 -6.24 -6.46
C ARG A 88 12.57 -6.83 -7.86
N CYS A 89 13.68 -6.91 -8.59
CA CYS A 89 13.82 -7.71 -9.81
C CYS A 89 14.86 -8.81 -9.61
N GLY A 90 14.76 -9.88 -10.40
CA GLY A 90 15.73 -10.98 -10.41
C GLY A 90 15.23 -12.24 -9.71
N LYS A 91 16.13 -13.19 -9.48
CA LYS A 91 15.81 -14.53 -8.95
C LYS A 91 16.55 -14.77 -7.64
N GLU A 92 15.89 -15.44 -6.71
CA GLU A 92 16.47 -15.93 -5.46
C GLU A 92 15.87 -17.30 -5.17
N GLU A 93 16.70 -18.33 -5.16
CA GLU A 93 16.26 -19.74 -5.06
C GLU A 93 15.12 -20.05 -6.06
N ASN A 94 13.93 -20.39 -5.56
CA ASN A 94 12.75 -20.72 -6.35
C ASN A 94 11.84 -19.50 -6.61
N LEU A 95 12.18 -18.32 -6.10
CA LEU A 95 11.41 -17.10 -6.26
C LEU A 95 11.91 -16.28 -7.45
N HIS A 96 10.98 -15.73 -8.23
CA HIS A 96 11.27 -14.83 -9.34
C HIS A 96 10.51 -13.52 -9.13
N PHE A 97 11.24 -12.44 -8.88
CA PHE A 97 10.72 -11.10 -8.73
C PHE A 97 10.73 -10.37 -10.06
N PHE A 98 9.59 -9.85 -10.47
CA PHE A 98 9.39 -9.34 -11.82
C PHE A 98 9.85 -7.89 -12.01
N GLY A 99 10.35 -7.20 -10.97
CA GLY A 99 10.61 -5.76 -11.05
C GLY A 99 9.30 -5.00 -11.21
N GLY A 100 9.22 -4.08 -12.17
CA GLY A 100 7.99 -3.33 -12.40
C GLY A 100 7.67 -2.32 -11.30
N SER A 101 8.72 -1.75 -10.69
CA SER A 101 8.60 -0.56 -9.85
C SER A 101 7.87 0.54 -10.61
N GLN A 102 7.00 1.29 -9.94
CA GLN A 102 6.19 2.30 -10.60
C GLN A 102 5.86 3.48 -9.69
N LEU A 103 5.67 4.63 -10.31
CA LEU A 103 5.11 5.83 -9.71
C LEU A 103 3.66 5.92 -10.17
N ILE A 104 2.73 5.99 -9.21
CA ILE A 104 1.29 6.05 -9.45
C ILE A 104 0.76 7.41 -8.99
N GLY A 105 -0.10 7.99 -9.82
CA GLY A 105 -0.82 9.23 -9.57
C GLY A 105 -2.02 9.07 -8.64
N ALA A 106 -2.53 10.19 -8.13
CA ALA A 106 -3.68 10.21 -7.22
C ALA A 106 -4.99 9.67 -7.81
N ARG A 107 -5.09 9.47 -9.14
CA ARG A 107 -6.23 8.82 -9.79
C ARG A 107 -6.01 7.32 -10.02
N GLY A 108 -4.92 6.75 -9.47
CA GLY A 108 -4.53 5.36 -9.68
C GLY A 108 -3.84 5.09 -11.01
N GLN A 109 -3.55 6.12 -11.81
CA GLN A 109 -2.86 6.00 -13.09
C GLN A 109 -1.35 5.83 -12.91
N THR A 110 -0.72 4.94 -13.66
CA THR A 110 0.74 4.82 -13.69
C THR A 110 1.34 6.03 -14.40
N LEU A 111 2.18 6.79 -13.70
CA LEU A 111 2.92 7.93 -14.25
C LEU A 111 4.24 7.47 -14.89
N LYS A 112 4.91 6.51 -14.24
CA LYS A 112 6.14 5.91 -14.72
C LYS A 112 6.22 4.45 -14.27
N LEU A 113 6.67 3.57 -15.16
CA LEU A 113 6.86 2.16 -14.91
C LEU A 113 8.29 1.78 -15.28
N ALA A 114 8.98 1.07 -14.39
CA ALA A 114 10.26 0.44 -14.65
C ALA A 114 10.07 -0.86 -15.43
N ASN A 115 11.14 -1.26 -16.10
CA ASN A 115 11.25 -2.50 -16.83
C ASN A 115 10.95 -3.71 -15.94
N TYR A 116 10.42 -4.73 -16.59
CA TYR A 116 10.23 -6.02 -15.97
C TYR A 116 11.51 -6.85 -16.11
N ASN A 117 11.84 -7.60 -15.07
CA ASN A 117 12.94 -8.56 -15.03
C ASN A 117 14.35 -7.97 -15.24
N SER A 118 14.53 -6.66 -15.09
CA SER A 118 15.84 -6.01 -15.13
C SER A 118 15.91 -4.87 -14.11
N GLU A 119 17.12 -4.57 -13.67
CA GLU A 119 17.38 -3.38 -12.86
C GLU A 119 17.19 -2.12 -13.72
N GLU A 120 16.58 -1.09 -13.13
CA GLU A 120 16.41 0.21 -13.78
C GLU A 120 16.24 1.30 -12.71
N LEU A 121 16.79 2.48 -12.99
CA LEU A 121 16.48 3.70 -12.27
C LEU A 121 15.50 4.53 -13.10
N ILE A 122 14.33 4.83 -12.53
CA ILE A 122 13.30 5.65 -13.19
C ILE A 122 13.17 7.01 -12.50
N PHE A 123 12.92 8.05 -13.29
CA PHE A 123 12.64 9.41 -12.83
C PHE A 123 11.21 9.80 -13.20
N CYS A 124 10.52 10.51 -12.32
CA CYS A 124 9.18 11.03 -12.55
C CYS A 124 8.99 12.30 -11.73
N GLU A 125 8.53 13.37 -12.37
CA GLU A 125 8.03 14.55 -11.67
C GLU A 125 6.59 14.31 -11.24
N VAL A 126 6.21 14.89 -10.10
CA VAL A 126 4.90 14.73 -9.49
C VAL A 126 4.27 16.10 -9.30
N ASP A 127 3.06 16.28 -9.82
CA ASP A 127 2.31 17.53 -9.68
C ASP A 127 1.25 17.43 -8.57
N PHE A 128 1.52 18.10 -7.45
CA PHE A 128 0.60 18.16 -6.31
C PHE A 128 -0.64 19.02 -6.57
N ASN A 129 -0.65 19.88 -7.60
CA ASN A 129 -1.85 20.59 -8.00
C ASN A 129 -2.87 19.63 -8.63
N GLU A 130 -2.42 18.73 -9.49
CA GLU A 130 -3.27 17.68 -10.08
C GLU A 130 -3.79 16.70 -9.01
N GLN A 131 -2.96 16.38 -8.01
CA GLN A 131 -3.44 15.64 -6.84
C GLN A 131 -4.54 16.39 -6.09
N SER A 132 -4.33 17.68 -5.82
CA SER A 132 -5.31 18.50 -5.10
C SER A 132 -6.63 18.57 -5.86
N LYS A 133 -6.59 18.76 -7.19
CA LYS A 133 -7.77 18.66 -8.06
C LYS A 133 -8.45 17.29 -7.96
N THR A 134 -7.67 16.22 -8.01
CA THR A 134 -8.19 14.85 -7.87
C THR A 134 -8.91 14.64 -6.53
N ARG A 135 -8.37 15.16 -5.42
CA ARG A 135 -9.01 15.08 -4.10
C ARG A 135 -10.32 15.88 -4.02
N LEU A 136 -10.48 16.92 -4.84
CA LEU A 136 -11.72 17.68 -4.95
C LEU A 136 -12.77 16.95 -5.80
N GLU A 137 -12.36 16.38 -6.93
CA GLU A 137 -13.24 15.63 -7.84
C GLU A 137 -13.67 14.28 -7.27
N ILE A 138 -12.75 13.57 -6.60
CA ILE A 138 -12.94 12.23 -6.05
C ILE A 138 -12.68 12.27 -4.52
N PRO A 139 -13.60 12.85 -3.74
CA PRO A 139 -13.34 13.19 -2.34
C PRO A 139 -13.54 12.00 -1.39
N TYR A 140 -12.96 10.84 -1.68
CA TYR A 140 -13.11 9.60 -0.87
C TYR A 140 -12.85 9.83 0.62
N LEU A 141 -11.79 10.57 0.97
CA LEU A 141 -11.45 10.84 2.36
C LEU A 141 -12.47 11.75 3.06
N ARG A 142 -13.06 12.71 2.35
CA ARG A 142 -14.09 13.62 2.88
C ARG A 142 -15.44 12.94 3.02
N HIS A 143 -15.77 12.01 2.11
CA HIS A 143 -17.03 11.26 2.13
C HIS A 143 -17.04 10.10 3.13
N ARG A 144 -15.99 9.95 3.94
CA ARG A 144 -15.97 8.95 5.01
C ARG A 144 -17.06 9.21 6.04
N ARG A 145 -17.83 8.17 6.37
CA ARG A 145 -18.84 8.16 7.43
C ARG A 145 -18.21 7.88 8.79
N THR A 146 -17.45 8.85 9.31
CA THR A 146 -16.80 8.72 10.62
C THR A 146 -17.78 8.61 11.79
N ASP A 147 -19.07 8.84 11.54
CA ASP A 147 -20.19 8.65 12.45
C ASP A 147 -20.60 7.18 12.62
N ILE A 148 -20.34 6.31 11.64
CA ILE A 148 -20.68 4.88 11.71
C ILE A 148 -19.44 3.98 11.89
N TYR A 149 -18.25 4.49 11.61
CA TYR A 149 -17.00 3.79 11.86
C TYR A 149 -15.87 4.77 12.23
N SER A 150 -15.06 4.41 13.22
CA SER A 150 -13.81 5.11 13.54
C SER A 150 -12.62 4.34 12.97
N ILE A 151 -11.60 5.07 12.52
CA ILE A 151 -10.27 4.49 12.37
C ILE A 151 -9.51 4.95 13.61
N GLU A 152 -9.51 4.10 14.64
CA GLU A 152 -8.77 4.36 15.86
C GLU A 152 -7.31 4.01 15.64
N TYR A 153 -6.46 5.03 15.71
CA TYR A 153 -5.03 4.87 15.90
C TYR A 153 -4.71 5.45 17.26
N THR A 154 -4.21 4.61 18.16
CA THR A 154 -3.87 5.10 19.50
C THR A 154 -2.54 5.83 19.46
N ASP A 155 -2.56 7.15 19.70
CA ASP A 155 -1.37 7.92 20.04
C ASP A 155 -0.92 7.51 21.45
N LYS A 156 -0.34 6.31 21.58
CA LYS A 156 0.34 5.93 22.81
C LYS A 156 1.68 6.65 22.87
N ASN A 157 1.62 7.94 23.21
CA ASN A 157 2.71 8.72 23.81
C ASN A 157 2.89 8.31 25.29
N GLU A 158 3.00 7.01 25.56
CA GLU A 158 3.47 6.52 26.85
C GLU A 158 4.69 5.64 26.58
N TYR A 159 5.78 6.11 27.20
CA TYR A 159 7.18 5.73 27.06
C TYR A 159 7.48 4.23 27.08
#